data_AF-A0A961M1L9-F1
#
_entry.id   AF-A0A961M1L9-F1
#
_cell.length_a   1.000
_cell.length_b   1.000
_cell.length_c   1.000
_cell.angle_alpha   90.00
_cell.angle_beta   90.00
_cell.angle_gamma   90.00
#
_symmetry.space_group_name_H-M   'P 1'
#
loop_
_entity.id
_entity.type
_entity.pdbx_description
1 polymer ?
#
loop_
_entity_poly.entity_id
_entity_poly.type
_entity_poly.pdbx_seq_one_letter_code
_entity_poly.pdbx_strand_id
1 'polypeptide(L)'
;SKEASGDTASHLFQTGFSGRAEFGLTGDDDFHVKVSPDGSAWTDAMCIDTATGNVGFGTTSVATWQMNVKSSDGFGLYLECTGGAYDANIRMSHG
;
A
#
# COMPACT_ATOMS: atom_id res chain seq x y z
N SER A 1 -9.20 -9.14 -21.46
CA SER A 1 -9.53 -7.81 -22.00
C SER A 1 -8.35 -6.88 -21.78
N LYS A 2 -8.19 -5.81 -22.56
CA LYS A 2 -7.14 -4.80 -22.35
C LYS A 2 -7.85 -3.61 -21.73
N GLU A 3 -7.86 -3.55 -20.41
CA GLU A 3 -8.44 -2.44 -19.67
C GLU A 3 -7.58 -1.18 -19.89
N ALA A 4 -8.20 -0.01 -19.95
CA ALA A 4 -7.48 1.26 -20.03
C ALA A 4 -6.89 1.62 -18.67
N SER A 5 -5.84 2.44 -18.65
CA SER A 5 -5.29 2.98 -17.40
C SER A 5 -6.39 3.72 -16.64
N GLY A 6 -6.69 3.28 -15.42
CA GLY A 6 -7.79 3.80 -14.60
C GLY A 6 -9.02 2.88 -14.48
N ASP A 7 -9.09 1.81 -15.26
CA ASP A 7 -10.15 0.80 -15.13
C ASP A 7 -9.86 -0.15 -13.96
N THR A 8 -10.93 -0.70 -13.37
CA THR A 8 -10.80 -1.65 -12.27
C THR A 8 -10.75 -3.09 -12.77
N ALA A 9 -9.60 -3.73 -12.62
CA ALA A 9 -9.43 -5.17 -12.79
C ALA A 9 -9.09 -5.81 -11.43
N SER A 10 -10.13 -6.08 -10.64
CA SER A 10 -10.00 -6.51 -9.25
C SER A 10 -10.93 -7.66 -8.86
N HIS A 11 -10.63 -8.30 -7.74
CA HIS A 11 -11.51 -9.21 -7.04
C HIS A 11 -12.08 -8.55 -5.79
N LEU A 12 -13.41 -8.45 -5.73
CA LEU A 12 -14.15 -7.90 -4.59
C LEU A 12 -14.70 -9.02 -3.69
N PHE A 13 -14.41 -8.92 -2.41
CA PHE A 13 -14.97 -9.75 -1.34
C PHE A 13 -16.03 -8.95 -0.59
N GLN A 14 -17.26 -9.46 -0.54
CA GLN A 14 -18.40 -8.76 0.04
C GLN A 14 -19.27 -9.66 0.91
N THR A 15 -19.92 -9.06 1.91
CA THR A 15 -20.97 -9.70 2.71
C THR A 15 -22.16 -8.77 2.83
N GLY A 16 -23.38 -9.27 2.60
CA GLY A 16 -24.61 -8.47 2.74
C GLY A 16 -24.63 -7.20 1.87
N PHE A 17 -24.20 -7.28 0.61
CA PHE A 17 -24.08 -6.14 -0.33
C PHE A 17 -23.11 -5.04 0.11
N SER A 18 -22.17 -5.36 1.00
CA SER A 18 -21.21 -4.42 1.54
C SER A 18 -19.79 -4.98 1.35
N GLY A 19 -18.96 -4.22 0.62
CA GLY A 19 -17.58 -4.60 0.30
C GLY A 19 -16.71 -4.66 1.56
N ARG A 20 -15.80 -5.63 1.63
CA ARG A 20 -14.93 -5.86 2.80
C ARG A 20 -13.47 -5.79 2.44
N ALA A 21 -13.12 -6.39 1.31
CA ALA A 21 -11.77 -6.37 0.78
C ALA A 21 -11.82 -6.36 -0.75
N GLU A 22 -10.84 -5.74 -1.37
CA GLU A 22 -10.65 -5.71 -2.81
C GLU A 22 -9.15 -5.82 -3.10
N PHE A 23 -8.76 -6.61 -4.09
CA PHE A 23 -7.38 -6.57 -4.59
C PHE A 23 -7.33 -6.64 -6.11
N GLY A 24 -6.33 -6.00 -6.69
CA GLY A 24 -6.12 -5.91 -8.13
C GLY A 24 -5.74 -4.50 -8.56
N LEU A 25 -5.96 -4.20 -9.83
CA LEU A 25 -5.79 -2.87 -10.39
C LEU A 25 -7.06 -2.08 -10.06
N THR A 26 -7.02 -1.21 -9.04
CA THR A 26 -8.22 -0.58 -8.48
C THR A 26 -8.31 0.90 -8.80
N GLY A 27 -8.45 1.22 -10.08
CA GLY A 27 -8.57 2.61 -10.54
C GLY A 27 -7.26 3.24 -11.04
N ASP A 28 -6.20 2.44 -11.18
CA ASP A 28 -4.92 2.75 -11.82
C ASP A 28 -4.20 1.44 -12.22
N ASP A 29 -2.94 1.53 -12.66
CA ASP A 29 -2.12 0.39 -13.10
C ASP A 29 -1.26 -0.25 -12.00
N ASP A 30 -1.31 0.28 -10.77
CA ASP A 30 -0.61 -0.29 -9.62
C ASP A 30 -1.44 -1.44 -9.02
N PHE A 31 -0.79 -2.37 -8.31
CA PHE A 31 -1.51 -3.45 -7.64
C PHE A 31 -1.86 -3.03 -6.22
N HIS A 32 -3.16 -3.03 -5.91
CA HIS A 32 -3.68 -2.62 -4.61
C HIS A 32 -4.26 -3.77 -3.82
N VAL A 33 -4.17 -3.66 -2.49
CA VAL A 33 -5.00 -4.42 -1.53
C VAL A 33 -5.70 -3.42 -0.65
N LYS A 34 -7.02 -3.38 -0.74
CA LYS A 34 -7.90 -2.43 -0.06
C LYS A 34 -8.84 -3.16 0.88
N VAL A 35 -9.14 -2.54 2.01
CA VAL A 35 -10.10 -3.05 2.99
C VAL A 35 -11.11 -1.97 3.35
N SER A 36 -12.31 -2.38 3.73
CA SER A 36 -13.38 -1.48 4.15
C SER A 36 -14.10 -2.02 5.39
N PRO A 37 -14.27 -1.19 6.44
CA PRO A 37 -15.06 -1.58 7.59
C PRO A 37 -16.58 -1.61 7.31
N ASP A 38 -17.06 -0.85 6.31
CA ASP A 38 -18.50 -0.59 6.10
C ASP A 38 -18.97 -0.68 4.63
N GLY A 39 -18.06 -0.96 3.70
CA GLY A 39 -18.31 -1.01 2.26
C GLY A 39 -18.35 0.35 1.56
N SER A 40 -18.19 1.45 2.29
CA SER A 40 -18.21 2.83 1.76
C SER A 40 -16.87 3.54 1.95
N ALA A 41 -16.25 3.41 3.13
CA ALA A 41 -14.92 3.94 3.41
C ALA A 41 -13.86 2.87 3.08
N TRP A 42 -12.88 3.20 2.24
CA TRP A 42 -11.85 2.27 1.80
C TRP A 42 -10.45 2.73 2.23
N THR A 43 -9.63 1.77 2.66
CA THR A 43 -8.24 1.99 3.04
C THR A 43 -7.33 1.08 2.24
N ASP A 44 -6.34 1.65 1.58
CA ASP A 44 -5.23 0.91 0.97
C ASP A 44 -4.31 0.35 2.05
N ALA A 45 -4.35 -0.98 2.19
CA ALA A 45 -3.47 -1.73 3.07
C ALA A 45 -2.11 -2.01 2.43
N MET A 46 -2.08 -2.19 1.11
CA MET A 46 -0.86 -2.39 0.33
C MET A 46 -1.00 -1.82 -1.07
N CYS A 47 0.08 -1.25 -1.61
CA CYS A 47 0.21 -0.81 -3.00
C CYS A 47 1.55 -1.30 -3.55
N ILE A 48 1.57 -1.75 -4.80
CA ILE A 48 2.77 -2.16 -5.52
C ILE A 48 2.89 -1.36 -6.82
N ASP A 49 4.01 -0.66 -6.96
CA ASP A 49 4.33 0.15 -8.14
C ASP A 49 4.53 -0.74 -9.36
N THR A 50 3.80 -0.49 -10.43
CA THR A 50 3.87 -1.28 -11.66
C THR A 50 5.21 -1.13 -12.39
N ALA A 51 5.87 0.03 -12.26
CA ALA A 51 7.10 0.33 -12.99
C ALA A 51 8.37 -0.18 -12.28
N THR A 52 8.37 -0.20 -10.95
CA THR A 52 9.54 -0.46 -10.11
C THR A 52 9.41 -1.71 -9.24
N GLY A 53 8.19 -2.20 -9.00
CA GLY A 53 7.92 -3.31 -8.08
C GLY A 53 8.04 -2.95 -6.60
N ASN A 54 8.14 -1.65 -6.27
CA ASN A 54 8.22 -1.18 -4.89
C ASN A 54 6.89 -1.44 -4.15
N VAL A 55 6.97 -1.93 -2.92
CA VAL A 55 5.81 -2.26 -2.09
C VAL A 55 5.67 -1.26 -0.94
N GLY A 56 4.49 -0.65 -0.83
CA GLY A 56 4.11 0.23 0.26
C GLY A 56 3.01 -0.40 1.11
N PHE A 57 3.15 -0.33 2.43
CA PHE A 57 2.12 -0.79 3.37
C PHE A 57 1.39 0.40 4.00
N GLY A 58 0.07 0.40 3.87
CA GLY A 58 -0.78 1.46 4.40
C GLY A 58 -0.56 2.82 3.74
N THR A 59 -0.16 2.84 2.47
CA THR A 59 -0.01 4.01 1.60
C THR A 59 -0.67 3.69 0.25
N THR A 60 -1.12 4.72 -0.44
CA THR A 60 -1.71 4.64 -1.79
C THR A 60 -0.68 4.90 -2.90
N SER A 61 0.55 5.29 -2.56
CA SER A 61 1.59 5.59 -3.55
C SER A 61 3.00 5.31 -3.01
N VAL A 62 3.83 4.78 -3.90
CA VAL A 62 5.19 4.25 -3.66
C VAL A 62 6.24 4.95 -4.53
N ALA A 63 5.89 6.12 -5.10
CA ALA A 63 6.55 6.75 -6.23
C ALA A 63 8.04 7.15 -6.05
N THR A 64 8.59 7.19 -4.84
CA THR A 64 9.99 7.58 -4.63
C THR A 64 10.50 7.09 -3.28
N TRP A 65 11.19 5.94 -3.28
CA TRP A 65 12.00 5.35 -2.19
C TRP A 65 11.30 5.22 -0.82
N GLN A 66 10.87 4.02 -0.43
CA GLN A 66 10.15 3.85 0.85
C GLN A 66 10.51 2.60 1.65
N MET A 67 10.58 2.79 2.97
CA MET A 67 10.24 1.78 3.99
C MET A 67 9.45 2.48 5.11
N ASN A 68 8.23 2.04 5.41
CA ASN A 68 7.41 2.59 6.52
C ASN A 68 6.73 1.48 7.31
N VAL A 69 6.93 1.48 8.63
CA VAL A 69 6.33 0.54 9.62
C VAL A 69 5.47 1.35 10.59
N LYS A 70 4.22 0.92 10.84
CA LYS A 70 3.21 1.71 11.57
C LYS A 70 3.16 1.43 13.09
N SER A 71 2.53 2.38 13.81
CA SER A 71 2.48 2.62 15.27
C SER A 71 2.00 1.48 16.19
N SER A 72 2.35 1.64 17.47
CA SER A 72 2.46 0.67 18.56
C SER A 72 1.27 0.57 19.53
N ASP A 73 1.05 -0.66 20.00
CA ASP A 73 0.55 -0.97 21.36
C ASP A 73 1.62 -1.77 22.15
N GLY A 74 2.85 -1.87 21.64
CA GLY A 74 3.97 -2.59 22.26
C GLY A 74 4.70 -3.53 21.30
N PHE A 75 5.85 -3.05 20.80
CA PHE A 75 6.97 -3.75 20.11
C PHE A 75 6.88 -4.06 18.59
N GLY A 76 7.68 -3.31 17.80
CA GLY A 76 8.04 -3.46 16.36
C GLY A 76 8.83 -2.23 15.82
N LEU A 77 9.74 -2.39 14.84
CA LEU A 77 10.78 -1.42 14.40
C LEU A 77 10.26 -0.11 13.72
N TYR A 78 10.85 1.07 13.98
CA TYR A 78 10.45 2.39 13.41
C TYR A 78 11.63 3.26 12.91
N LEU A 79 11.49 3.94 11.75
CA LEU A 79 12.38 5.00 11.24
C LEU A 79 11.54 6.18 10.71
N GLU A 80 11.93 7.43 10.99
CA GLU A 80 11.19 8.64 10.58
C GLU A 80 12.07 9.77 10.03
N CYS A 81 11.48 10.61 9.18
CA CYS A 81 11.87 12.01 9.01
C CYS A 81 10.62 12.85 8.75
N THR A 82 10.23 13.69 9.71
CA THR A 82 9.16 14.69 9.52
C THR A 82 9.78 16.08 9.46
N GLY A 83 10.09 16.54 8.23
CA GLY A 83 10.53 17.90 7.93
C GLY A 83 12.05 18.14 7.96
N GLY A 84 12.62 18.51 6.81
CA GLY A 84 14.06 18.84 6.63
C GLY A 84 14.89 17.69 6.08
N ALA A 85 16.03 18.01 5.44
CA ALA A 85 16.88 17.03 4.75
C ALA A 85 17.78 16.25 5.73
N TYR A 86 17.44 14.99 6.00
CA TYR A 86 18.33 13.98 6.61
C TYR A 86 18.11 12.60 5.97
N ASP A 87 19.20 11.85 5.72
CA ASP A 87 19.17 10.50 5.13
C ASP A 87 18.94 9.41 6.18
N ALA A 88 18.09 8.41 5.89
CA ALA A 88 17.99 7.17 6.67
C ALA A 88 18.79 6.03 5.99
N ASN A 89 19.88 5.56 6.62
CA ASN A 89 20.72 4.45 6.12
C ASN A 89 20.63 3.23 7.05
N ILE A 90 20.24 2.06 6.54
CA ILE A 90 20.37 0.77 7.27
C ILE A 90 21.29 -0.16 6.48
N ARG A 91 22.46 -0.48 7.05
CA ARG A 91 23.43 -1.44 6.50
C ARG A 91 23.71 -2.53 7.51
N MET A 92 23.71 -3.79 7.06
CA MET A 92 24.25 -4.92 7.84
C MET A 92 25.32 -5.61 7.00
N SER A 93 26.57 -5.61 7.47
CA SER A 93 27.67 -6.37 6.88
C SER A 93 27.99 -7.56 7.77
N HIS A 94 28.01 -8.76 7.18
CA HIS A 94 28.61 -9.94 7.81
C HIS A 94 30.06 -10.04 7.31
N GLY A 95 30.98 -10.45 8.19
CA GLY A 95 32.40 -10.64 7.86
C GLY A 95 32.66 -11.83 6.96
#